data_AF-A0A1X6N101-F1
#
_entry.id   AF-A0A1X6N101-F1
#
_cell.length_a   1.000
_cell.length_b   1.000
_cell.length_c   1.000
_cell.angle_alpha   90.00
_cell.angle_beta   90.00
_cell.angle_gamma   90.00
#
_symmetry.space_group_name_H-M   'P 1'
#
loop_
_entity.id
_entity.type
_entity.pdbx_description
1 polymer ?
#
loop_
_entity_poly.entity_id
_entity_poly.type
_entity_poly.pdbx_seq_one_letter_code
_entity_poly.pdbx_strand_id
1 'polypeptide(L)'
;MEATRDSLTELSIVGGLVWDSPIHTLRDVTHLHLELPVPLSNIDLLFRHSAGLQSLTLICGVVEDTGLWTVLMEHASALPGLTSFKLHISPNTTVTESMATVLFDFLQQKKSLRRLDIAAGAGWTHRETTPVLERISKLQSLEVLGVDLQYHSLGWRHLEDLLRLIPHGITALRIKATATDVLFGGYVSVLDLWGKRPIIRFTYVDDRDIPPWLTMQELAEESCSLELVGHNGRFADVEHEENEPSLCYWSRSKVEFRTVEDFGCEDWEWLMRCHRLCYDSPDIQEDFPELP
;
A
#
# COMPACT_ATOMS: atom_id res chain seq x y z
N MET A 1 7.74 -32.17 -7.65
CA MET A 1 7.84 -30.99 -8.54
C MET A 1 9.28 -30.91 -9.02
N GLU A 2 9.57 -31.36 -10.23
CA GLU A 2 10.82 -31.00 -10.91
C GLU A 2 10.51 -29.78 -11.77
N ALA A 3 10.72 -28.59 -11.19
CA ALA A 3 10.80 -27.37 -11.96
C ALA A 3 12.15 -27.38 -12.68
N THR A 4 12.16 -27.16 -14.00
CA THR A 4 13.37 -26.91 -14.78
C THR A 4 14.19 -25.84 -14.07
N ARG A 5 15.45 -26.18 -13.77
CA ARG A 5 16.33 -25.50 -12.80
C ARG A 5 16.73 -24.06 -13.18
N ASP A 6 16.28 -23.55 -14.33
CA ASP A 6 16.92 -22.43 -15.03
C ASP A 6 16.07 -21.15 -15.16
N SER A 7 14.94 -20.97 -14.45
CA SER A 7 14.15 -19.73 -14.62
C SER A 7 13.18 -19.35 -13.49
N LEU A 8 13.45 -19.70 -12.22
CA LEU A 8 12.57 -19.25 -11.14
C LEU A 8 12.78 -17.76 -10.85
N THR A 9 12.01 -16.90 -11.52
CA THR A 9 12.07 -15.44 -11.35
C THR A 9 11.13 -14.91 -10.28
N GLU A 10 10.04 -15.64 -10.00
CA GLU A 10 9.04 -15.26 -9.02
C GLU A 10 8.86 -16.36 -7.99
N LEU A 11 8.83 -15.98 -6.71
CA LEU A 11 8.71 -16.91 -5.61
C LEU A 11 7.77 -16.33 -4.54
N SER A 12 6.75 -17.09 -4.16
CA SER A 12 5.85 -16.79 -3.06
C SER A 12 5.92 -17.90 -2.02
N ILE A 13 6.26 -17.55 -0.78
CA ILE A 13 6.45 -18.51 0.31
C ILE A 13 5.74 -18.01 1.56
N VAL A 14 5.06 -18.94 2.24
CA VAL A 14 4.45 -18.72 3.55
C VAL A 14 5.31 -19.39 4.64
N GLY A 15 5.50 -18.72 5.77
CA GLY A 15 6.25 -19.19 6.92
C GLY A 15 7.77 -19.11 6.75
N GLY A 16 8.49 -19.89 7.57
CA GLY A 16 9.95 -19.95 7.57
C GLY A 16 10.59 -20.81 6.47
N LEU A 17 9.80 -21.44 5.60
CA LEU A 17 10.29 -22.42 4.61
C LEU A 17 11.29 -21.84 3.60
N VAL A 18 11.27 -20.51 3.40
CA VAL A 18 12.25 -19.82 2.56
C VAL A 18 13.67 -19.98 3.10
N TRP A 19 13.83 -20.14 4.42
CA TRP A 19 15.14 -20.28 5.06
C TRP A 19 15.74 -21.67 4.92
N ASP A 20 14.91 -22.69 4.67
CA ASP A 20 15.36 -24.06 4.38
C ASP A 20 15.74 -24.22 2.90
N SER A 21 15.43 -23.24 2.06
CA SER A 21 15.74 -23.28 0.64
C SER A 21 17.24 -23.02 0.41
N PRO A 22 17.92 -23.80 -0.46
CA PRO A 22 19.33 -23.55 -0.76
C PRO A 22 19.52 -22.14 -1.32
N ILE A 23 20.39 -21.33 -0.73
CA ILE A 23 20.52 -19.90 -1.06
C ILE A 23 20.75 -19.58 -2.53
N HIS A 24 21.36 -20.52 -3.28
CA HIS A 24 21.57 -20.37 -4.71
C HIS A 24 20.26 -20.31 -5.52
N THR A 25 19.16 -20.88 -5.01
CA THR A 25 17.84 -20.80 -5.66
C THR A 25 17.22 -19.41 -5.54
N LEU A 26 17.69 -18.58 -4.61
CA LEU A 26 17.20 -17.22 -4.36
C LEU A 26 17.99 -16.17 -5.12
N ARG A 27 19.09 -16.55 -5.76
CA ARG A 27 20.00 -15.64 -6.47
C ARG A 27 19.36 -15.01 -7.70
N ASP A 28 18.60 -15.80 -8.44
CA ASP A 28 18.01 -15.41 -9.72
C ASP A 28 16.54 -14.95 -9.58
N VAL A 29 16.00 -14.97 -8.36
CA VAL A 29 14.66 -14.47 -8.05
C VAL A 29 14.65 -12.95 -8.19
N THR A 30 13.73 -12.43 -9.01
CA THR A 30 13.50 -11.00 -9.21
C THR A 30 12.28 -10.51 -8.44
N HIS A 31 11.30 -11.38 -8.15
CA HIS A 31 10.11 -11.06 -7.37
C HIS A 31 9.96 -12.04 -6.22
N LEU A 32 9.99 -11.54 -4.99
CA LEU A 32 9.87 -12.34 -3.79
C LEU A 32 8.71 -11.85 -2.92
N HIS A 33 7.80 -12.77 -2.61
CA HIS A 33 6.70 -12.56 -1.69
C HIS A 33 6.87 -13.50 -0.50
N LEU A 34 7.01 -12.92 0.70
CA LEU A 34 7.14 -13.67 1.94
C LEU A 34 5.99 -13.32 2.87
N GLU A 35 5.22 -14.33 3.24
CA GLU A 35 4.14 -14.21 4.21
C GLU A 35 4.52 -14.92 5.52
N LEU A 36 4.44 -14.21 6.63
CA LEU A 36 4.82 -14.66 7.97
C LEU A 36 6.23 -15.29 8.05
N PRO A 37 7.28 -14.68 7.45
CA PRO A 37 8.63 -15.24 7.53
C PRO A 37 9.16 -15.22 8.97
N VAL A 38 9.63 -16.36 9.45
CA VAL A 38 10.20 -16.52 10.80
C VAL A 38 11.45 -17.41 10.77
N PRO A 39 12.57 -17.01 11.39
CA PRO A 39 12.82 -15.71 12.03
C PRO A 39 13.07 -14.61 10.98
N LEU A 40 12.79 -13.35 11.33
CA LEU A 40 12.97 -12.20 10.42
C LEU A 40 14.44 -11.80 10.23
N SER A 41 15.33 -12.16 11.16
CA SER A 41 16.77 -11.92 11.05
C SER A 41 17.40 -12.63 9.84
N ASN A 42 16.80 -13.72 9.37
CA ASN A 42 17.29 -14.45 8.19
C ASN A 42 17.08 -13.69 6.86
N ILE A 43 16.35 -12.56 6.87
CA ILE A 43 16.25 -11.66 5.71
C ILE A 43 17.65 -11.14 5.29
N ASP A 44 18.62 -11.11 6.21
CA ASP A 44 20.03 -10.82 5.90
C ASP A 44 20.56 -11.67 4.73
N LEU A 45 20.21 -12.96 4.70
CA LEU A 45 20.60 -13.89 3.64
C LEU A 45 20.08 -13.42 2.27
N LEU A 46 18.86 -12.91 2.20
CA LEU A 46 18.31 -12.36 0.95
C LEU A 46 19.06 -11.11 0.51
N PHE A 47 19.34 -10.22 1.45
CA PHE A 47 19.98 -8.94 1.15
C PHE A 47 21.41 -9.12 0.64
N ARG A 48 22.10 -10.17 1.09
CA ARG A 48 23.46 -10.51 0.63
C ARG A 48 23.48 -11.25 -0.71
N HIS A 49 22.46 -12.03 -1.03
CA HIS A 49 22.51 -12.98 -2.15
C HIS A 49 21.57 -12.67 -3.32
N SER A 50 20.59 -11.79 -3.14
CA SER A 50 19.57 -11.45 -4.14
C SER A 50 19.72 -10.00 -4.63
N ALA A 51 20.93 -9.61 -5.05
CA ALA A 51 21.19 -8.25 -5.55
C ALA A 51 20.36 -7.86 -6.78
N GLY A 52 19.87 -8.85 -7.54
CA GLY A 52 18.98 -8.68 -8.69
C GLY A 52 17.48 -8.56 -8.35
N LEU A 53 17.10 -8.58 -7.06
CA LEU A 53 15.71 -8.50 -6.65
C LEU A 53 15.11 -7.14 -7.01
N GLN A 54 13.97 -7.16 -7.72
CA GLN A 54 13.24 -6.00 -8.20
C GLN A 54 11.96 -5.76 -7.40
N SER A 55 11.33 -6.82 -6.89
CA SER A 55 10.16 -6.73 -6.03
C SER A 55 10.34 -7.55 -4.76
N LEU A 56 10.05 -6.93 -3.61
CA LEU A 56 10.02 -7.59 -2.32
C LEU A 56 8.71 -7.24 -1.60
N THR A 57 7.95 -8.26 -1.23
CA THR A 57 6.78 -8.14 -0.33
C THR A 57 7.05 -8.91 0.95
N LEU A 58 6.91 -8.23 2.09
CA LEU A 58 7.02 -8.80 3.42
C LEU A 58 5.70 -8.61 4.15
N ILE A 59 4.97 -9.70 4.41
CA ILE A 59 3.81 -9.70 5.31
C ILE A 59 4.26 -10.30 6.63
N CYS A 60 4.55 -9.44 7.60
CA CYS A 60 5.06 -9.82 8.90
C CYS A 60 3.92 -10.03 9.89
N GLY A 61 4.04 -11.10 10.70
CA GLY A 61 3.17 -11.33 11.85
C GLY A 61 3.42 -10.33 12.98
N VAL A 62 3.13 -10.72 14.23
CA VAL A 62 3.54 -9.92 15.39
C VAL A 62 5.08 -9.91 15.43
N VAL A 63 5.68 -8.74 15.27
CA VAL A 63 7.13 -8.58 15.26
C VAL A 63 7.58 -8.22 16.66
N GLU A 64 7.76 -9.24 17.51
CA GLU A 64 8.36 -9.05 18.84
C GLU A 64 9.89 -8.89 18.76
N ASP A 65 10.50 -9.37 17.67
CA ASP A 65 11.94 -9.36 17.45
C ASP A 65 12.41 -8.15 16.62
N THR A 66 13.48 -7.52 17.07
CA THR A 66 14.23 -6.47 16.37
C THR A 66 14.94 -6.93 15.09
N GLY A 67 14.91 -8.22 14.76
CA GLY A 67 15.64 -8.82 13.63
C GLY A 67 15.45 -8.10 12.29
N LEU A 68 14.21 -7.82 11.87
CA LEU A 68 13.95 -7.11 10.60
C LEU A 68 14.63 -5.73 10.59
N TRP A 69 14.44 -4.95 11.65
CA TRP A 69 14.97 -3.60 11.75
C TRP A 69 16.50 -3.59 11.79
N THR A 70 17.10 -4.56 12.48
CA THR A 70 18.56 -4.75 12.51
C THR A 70 19.09 -5.00 11.09
N VAL A 71 18.46 -5.89 10.33
CA VAL A 71 18.84 -6.18 8.94
C VAL A 71 18.68 -4.95 8.04
N LEU A 72 17.56 -4.24 8.13
CA LEU A 72 17.34 -3.02 7.34
C LEU A 72 18.40 -1.94 7.62
N MET A 73 18.79 -1.81 8.89
CA MET A 73 19.83 -0.86 9.33
C MET A 73 21.22 -1.26 8.82
N GLU A 74 21.62 -2.52 9.01
CA GLU A 74 22.94 -3.03 8.60
C GLU A 74 23.12 -3.07 7.08
N HIS A 75 22.01 -3.24 6.36
CA HIS A 75 22.01 -3.45 4.92
C HIS A 75 21.16 -2.40 4.16
N ALA A 76 21.21 -1.14 4.60
CA ALA A 76 20.48 -0.04 3.99
C ALA A 76 20.69 0.09 2.46
N SER A 77 21.90 -0.21 1.96
CA SER A 77 22.26 -0.15 0.54
C SER A 77 22.00 -1.45 -0.24
N ALA A 78 21.54 -2.52 0.41
CA ALA A 78 21.22 -3.77 -0.29
C ALA A 78 20.04 -3.57 -1.25
N LEU A 79 19.88 -4.53 -2.17
CA LEU A 79 18.80 -4.55 -3.18
C LEU A 79 18.74 -3.25 -4.01
N PRO A 80 19.84 -2.85 -4.68
CA PRO A 80 19.90 -1.59 -5.42
C PRO A 80 18.91 -1.53 -6.60
N GLY A 81 18.50 -2.68 -7.14
CA GLY A 81 17.53 -2.79 -8.24
C GLY A 81 16.07 -2.81 -7.80
N LEU A 82 15.77 -2.60 -6.52
CA LEU A 82 14.40 -2.69 -6.00
C LEU A 82 13.51 -1.58 -6.57
N THR A 83 12.51 -1.98 -7.35
CA THR A 83 11.49 -1.10 -7.93
C THR A 83 10.16 -1.18 -7.21
N SER A 84 9.90 -2.27 -6.49
CA SER A 84 8.64 -2.48 -5.76
C SER A 84 8.90 -3.00 -4.36
N PHE A 85 8.36 -2.32 -3.35
CA PHE A 85 8.51 -2.73 -1.95
C PHE A 85 7.17 -2.68 -1.23
N LYS A 86 6.80 -3.80 -0.61
CA LYS A 86 5.68 -3.87 0.34
C LYS A 86 6.17 -4.31 1.70
N LEU A 87 5.74 -3.59 2.73
CA LEU A 87 5.95 -3.97 4.11
C LEU A 87 4.61 -3.91 4.85
N HIS A 88 4.06 -5.07 5.15
CA HIS A 88 2.86 -5.23 5.95
C HIS A 88 3.29 -5.74 7.32
N ILE A 89 3.00 -4.99 8.36
CA ILE A 89 3.32 -5.33 9.74
C ILE A 89 2.00 -5.56 10.46
N SER A 90 1.94 -6.60 11.29
CA SER A 90 0.77 -6.86 12.13
C SER A 90 0.35 -5.60 12.91
N PRO A 91 -0.95 -5.27 12.96
CA PRO A 91 -1.46 -4.11 13.71
C PRO A 91 -1.16 -4.16 15.21
N ASN A 92 -0.77 -5.33 15.73
CA ASN A 92 -0.37 -5.51 17.12
C ASN A 92 1.11 -5.20 17.38
N THR A 93 1.87 -4.78 16.36
CA THR A 93 3.28 -4.40 16.49
C THR A 93 3.40 -2.90 16.62
N THR A 94 3.96 -2.41 17.73
CA THR A 94 4.29 -0.99 17.88
C THR A 94 5.53 -0.65 17.06
N VAL A 95 5.40 0.30 16.12
CA VAL A 95 6.55 0.83 15.39
C VAL A 95 7.01 2.12 16.04
N THR A 96 8.27 2.14 16.46
CA THR A 96 8.87 3.32 17.10
C THR A 96 9.42 4.30 16.05
N GLU A 97 9.66 5.54 16.45
CA GLU A 97 10.34 6.56 15.63
C GLU A 97 11.72 6.07 15.11
N SER A 98 12.43 5.26 15.91
CA SER A 98 13.72 4.67 15.50
C SER A 98 13.56 3.64 14.38
N MET A 99 12.52 2.80 14.44
CA MET A 99 12.22 1.80 13.41
C MET A 99 11.76 2.48 12.12
N ALA A 100 10.93 3.52 12.24
CA ALA A 100 10.51 4.36 11.12
C ALA A 100 11.71 5.04 10.43
N THR A 101 12.70 5.52 11.21
CA THR A 101 13.94 6.08 10.69
C THR A 101 14.76 5.04 9.92
N VAL A 102 14.94 3.84 10.50
CA VAL A 102 15.65 2.73 9.85
C VAL A 102 14.99 2.33 8.52
N LEU A 103 13.66 2.21 8.50
CA LEU A 103 12.93 1.92 7.27
C LEU A 103 13.20 2.98 6.20
N PHE A 104 13.10 4.25 6.58
CA PHE A 104 13.35 5.33 5.65
C PHE A 104 14.79 5.31 5.11
N ASP A 105 15.79 5.13 5.98
CA ASP A 105 17.19 5.15 5.56
C ASP A 105 17.45 4.03 4.54
N PHE A 106 16.81 2.87 4.70
CA PHE A 106 16.79 1.81 3.69
C PHE A 106 16.11 2.24 2.38
N LEU A 107 14.92 2.85 2.44
CA LEU A 107 14.16 3.30 1.26
C LEU A 107 14.88 4.41 0.47
N GLN A 108 15.57 5.32 1.15
CA GLN A 108 16.29 6.43 0.51
C GLN A 108 17.41 5.95 -0.42
N GLN A 109 17.96 4.76 -0.18
CA GLN A 109 18.98 4.15 -1.04
C GLN A 109 18.38 3.55 -2.32
N LYS A 110 17.05 3.38 -2.40
CA LYS A 110 16.36 2.74 -3.53
C LYS A 110 15.97 3.77 -4.58
N LYS A 111 16.95 4.17 -5.41
CA LYS A 111 16.75 5.24 -6.41
C LYS A 111 15.75 4.90 -7.51
N SER A 112 15.53 3.61 -7.76
CA SER A 112 14.58 3.11 -8.75
C SER A 112 13.23 2.69 -8.16
N LEU A 113 12.99 2.99 -6.86
CA LEU A 113 11.76 2.59 -6.20
C LEU A 113 10.55 3.33 -6.81
N ARG A 114 9.68 2.56 -7.45
CA ARG A 114 8.48 3.03 -8.15
C ARG A 114 7.20 2.75 -7.38
N ARG A 115 7.16 1.60 -6.70
CA ARG A 115 5.98 1.12 -5.98
C ARG A 115 6.31 0.91 -4.51
N LEU A 116 5.57 1.57 -3.62
CA LEU A 116 5.74 1.48 -2.18
C LEU A 116 4.38 1.28 -1.50
N ASP A 117 4.25 0.24 -0.68
CA ASP A 117 3.05 0.02 0.14
C ASP A 117 3.47 -0.34 1.56
N ILE A 118 3.15 0.54 2.51
CA ILE A 118 3.46 0.34 3.93
C ILE A 118 2.14 0.25 4.70
N ALA A 119 1.87 -0.94 5.23
CA ALA A 119 0.71 -1.20 6.05
C ALA A 119 1.16 -1.64 7.44
N ALA A 120 0.70 -0.98 8.49
CA ALA A 120 1.06 -1.33 9.85
C ALA A 120 -0.14 -1.23 10.81
N GLY A 121 -1.34 -0.96 10.28
CA GLY A 121 -2.57 -0.78 11.06
C GLY A 121 -2.36 0.13 12.27
N ALA A 122 -2.67 -0.39 13.46
CA ALA A 122 -2.59 0.34 14.72
C ALA A 122 -1.16 0.52 15.28
N GLY A 123 -0.14 0.12 14.51
CA GLY A 123 1.27 0.24 14.91
C GLY A 123 1.91 1.58 14.58
N TRP A 124 1.29 2.40 13.73
CA TRP A 124 1.85 3.62 13.13
C TRP A 124 1.01 4.85 13.47
N THR A 125 1.40 5.63 14.47
CA THR A 125 0.68 6.88 14.75
C THR A 125 1.07 7.97 13.75
N HIS A 126 0.28 9.05 13.70
CA HIS A 126 0.62 10.27 12.96
C HIS A 126 2.05 10.76 13.24
N ARG A 127 2.54 10.60 14.48
CA ARG A 127 3.88 11.04 14.87
C ARG A 127 4.99 10.30 14.13
N GLU A 128 4.85 8.99 13.92
CA GLU A 128 5.85 8.18 13.21
C GLU A 128 5.64 8.21 11.69
N THR A 129 4.39 8.29 11.23
CA THR A 129 4.06 8.30 9.79
C THR A 129 4.48 9.59 9.09
N THR A 130 4.27 10.76 9.70
CA THR A 130 4.54 12.05 9.06
C THR A 130 6.01 12.25 8.67
N PRO A 131 6.99 12.00 9.54
CA PRO A 131 8.40 12.06 9.14
C PRO A 131 8.76 11.07 8.03
N VAL A 132 8.12 9.90 7.99
CA VAL A 132 8.34 8.93 6.91
C VAL A 132 7.76 9.46 5.59
N LEU A 133 6.54 9.99 5.59
CA LEU A 133 5.89 10.58 4.42
C LEU A 133 6.63 11.81 3.88
N GLU A 134 7.07 12.72 4.75
CA GLU A 134 7.91 13.86 4.38
C GLU A 134 9.15 13.45 3.60
N ARG A 135 9.73 12.31 3.95
CA ARG A 135 10.93 11.83 3.29
C ARG A 135 10.62 10.96 2.08
N ILE A 136 9.54 10.17 2.09
CA ILE A 136 9.00 9.46 0.90
C ILE A 136 8.65 10.45 -0.20
N SER A 137 8.14 11.64 0.14
CA SER A 137 7.81 12.72 -0.81
C SER A 137 8.99 13.13 -1.71
N LYS A 138 10.23 12.83 -1.28
CA LYS A 138 11.49 13.14 -1.99
C LYS A 138 11.95 12.02 -2.92
N LEU A 139 11.26 10.88 -2.96
CA LEU A 139 11.56 9.78 -3.88
C LEU A 139 11.04 10.14 -5.27
N GLN A 140 11.97 10.40 -6.20
CA GLN A 140 11.65 10.97 -7.51
C GLN A 140 10.97 10.00 -8.48
N SER A 141 11.14 8.69 -8.28
CA SER A 141 10.61 7.64 -9.15
C SER A 141 9.30 7.04 -8.65
N LEU A 142 8.77 7.52 -7.52
CA LEU A 142 7.60 6.90 -6.91
C LEU A 142 6.32 7.27 -7.69
N GLU A 143 5.61 6.24 -8.13
CA GLU A 143 4.38 6.34 -8.92
C GLU A 143 3.19 5.68 -8.21
N VAL A 144 3.44 4.67 -7.37
CA VAL A 144 2.40 3.91 -6.67
C VAL A 144 2.68 3.97 -5.16
N LEU A 145 1.71 4.46 -4.40
CA LEU A 145 1.84 4.64 -2.95
C LEU A 145 0.65 4.04 -2.19
N GLY A 146 0.93 3.14 -1.26
CA GLY A 146 0.00 2.66 -0.25
C GLY A 146 0.48 3.02 1.15
N VAL A 147 -0.41 3.54 2.00
CA VAL A 147 -0.09 3.86 3.38
C VAL A 147 -1.28 3.62 4.32
N ASP A 148 -0.99 2.99 5.46
CA ASP A 148 -1.88 2.99 6.63
C ASP A 148 -1.54 4.18 7.55
N LEU A 149 -2.57 4.87 8.02
CA LEU A 149 -2.47 6.02 8.89
C LEU A 149 -3.36 5.81 10.11
N GLN A 150 -2.79 6.02 11.29
CA GLN A 150 -3.54 6.02 12.53
C GLN A 150 -3.38 7.36 13.24
N TYR A 151 -4.52 7.92 13.62
CA TYR A 151 -4.61 9.17 14.36
C TYR A 151 -5.22 8.91 15.72
N HIS A 152 -4.76 9.65 16.73
CA HIS A 152 -5.57 9.73 17.95
C HIS A 152 -6.81 10.59 17.69
N SER A 153 -6.60 11.79 17.13
CA SER A 153 -7.64 12.65 16.61
C SER A 153 -7.36 12.98 15.15
N LEU A 154 -8.32 12.70 14.27
CA LEU A 154 -8.25 13.08 12.87
C LEU A 154 -9.09 14.33 12.62
N GLY A 155 -8.52 15.28 11.90
CA GLY A 155 -9.18 16.53 11.54
C GLY A 155 -8.68 16.99 10.18
N TRP A 156 -9.36 17.97 9.59
CA TRP A 156 -9.08 18.42 8.22
C TRP A 156 -7.63 18.84 7.98
N ARG A 157 -6.96 19.45 8.96
CA ARG A 157 -5.54 19.86 8.85
C ARG A 157 -4.60 18.67 8.66
N HIS A 158 -4.87 17.56 9.36
CA HIS A 158 -4.07 16.35 9.23
C HIS A 158 -4.20 15.75 7.82
N LEU A 159 -5.42 15.80 7.26
CA LEU A 159 -5.68 15.35 5.90
C LEU A 159 -5.04 16.26 4.85
N GLU A 160 -5.11 17.57 5.06
CA GLU A 160 -4.42 18.55 4.22
C GLU A 160 -2.89 18.33 4.24
N ASP A 161 -2.31 18.14 5.42
CA ASP A 161 -0.88 17.87 5.57
C ASP A 161 -0.52 16.55 4.89
N LEU A 162 -1.28 15.48 5.10
CA LEU A 162 -1.12 14.22 4.39
C LEU A 162 -1.09 14.42 2.87
N LEU A 163 -2.10 15.08 2.30
CA LEU A 163 -2.20 15.29 0.85
C LEU A 163 -1.03 16.11 0.30
N ARG A 164 -0.51 17.08 1.07
CA ARG A 164 0.69 17.84 0.71
C ARG A 164 1.95 16.98 0.68
N LEU A 165 2.03 15.95 1.53
CA LEU A 165 3.17 15.03 1.61
C LEU A 165 3.15 13.93 0.55
N ILE A 166 2.01 13.67 -0.09
CA ILE A 166 1.93 12.74 -1.21
C ILE A 166 2.73 13.30 -2.40
N PRO A 167 3.70 12.54 -2.96
CA PRO A 167 4.47 12.99 -4.11
C PRO A 167 3.57 13.35 -5.30
N HIS A 168 3.95 14.38 -6.05
CA HIS A 168 3.20 14.83 -7.23
C HIS A 168 3.17 13.81 -8.37
N GLY A 169 4.08 12.83 -8.39
CA GLY A 169 4.22 11.80 -9.43
C GLY A 169 3.36 10.56 -9.22
N ILE A 170 2.56 10.50 -8.15
CA ILE A 170 1.72 9.35 -7.84
C ILE A 170 0.56 9.22 -8.84
N THR A 171 0.47 8.08 -9.50
CA THR A 171 -0.63 7.70 -10.40
C THR A 171 -1.63 6.75 -9.74
N ALA A 172 -1.22 6.05 -8.67
CA ALA A 172 -2.04 5.11 -7.93
C ALA A 172 -1.84 5.28 -6.41
N LEU A 173 -2.92 5.52 -5.68
CA LEU A 173 -2.88 5.88 -4.27
C LEU A 173 -3.82 5.00 -3.44
N ARG A 174 -3.31 4.43 -2.35
CA ARG A 174 -4.13 3.73 -1.36
C ARG A 174 -3.89 4.35 0.01
N ILE A 175 -4.97 4.80 0.64
CA ILE A 175 -4.96 5.35 1.99
C ILE A 175 -5.88 4.51 2.85
N LYS A 176 -5.38 4.01 3.98
CA LYS A 176 -6.24 3.57 5.07
C LYS A 176 -6.07 4.52 6.24
N ALA A 177 -7.16 5.14 6.68
CA ALA A 177 -7.15 6.08 7.79
C ALA A 177 -8.01 5.54 8.93
N THR A 178 -7.44 5.51 10.12
CA THR A 178 -8.13 5.12 11.35
C THR A 178 -7.95 6.21 12.40
N ALA A 179 -8.98 6.48 13.20
CA ALA A 179 -8.87 7.44 14.30
C ALA A 179 -9.74 7.06 15.49
N THR A 180 -9.32 7.44 16.70
CA THR A 180 -10.17 7.30 17.90
C THR A 180 -11.22 8.42 17.97
N ASP A 181 -10.80 9.64 17.67
CA ASP A 181 -11.64 10.83 17.64
C ASP A 181 -11.61 11.51 16.28
N VAL A 182 -12.74 12.08 15.89
CA VAL A 182 -12.92 12.72 14.59
C VAL A 182 -13.46 14.13 14.79
N LEU A 183 -12.71 15.10 14.29
CA LEU A 183 -12.95 16.53 14.46
C LEU A 183 -13.24 17.19 13.11
N PHE A 184 -14.26 16.71 12.40
CA PHE A 184 -14.61 17.28 11.10
C PHE A 184 -15.38 18.60 11.24
N GLY A 185 -14.76 19.66 10.74
CA GLY A 185 -15.37 20.93 10.40
C GLY A 185 -14.54 21.58 9.30
N GLY A 186 -15.05 21.63 8.05
CA GLY A 186 -14.39 22.27 6.91
C GLY A 186 -13.90 21.34 5.79
N TYR A 187 -14.81 20.55 5.20
CA TYR A 187 -14.54 19.54 4.16
C TYR A 187 -13.95 20.08 2.84
N VAL A 188 -14.28 21.32 2.46
CA VAL A 188 -13.95 21.91 1.14
C VAL A 188 -12.45 21.85 0.81
N SER A 189 -11.58 22.00 1.82
CA SER A 189 -10.13 22.08 1.60
C SER A 189 -9.47 20.79 1.12
N VAL A 190 -10.04 19.61 1.42
CA VAL A 190 -9.45 18.31 1.08
C VAL A 190 -9.66 18.00 -0.42
N LEU A 191 -10.87 18.27 -0.91
CA LEU A 191 -11.25 18.12 -2.31
C LEU A 191 -10.40 19.02 -3.22
N ASP A 192 -10.24 20.29 -2.84
CA ASP A 192 -9.38 21.24 -3.56
C ASP A 192 -7.91 20.79 -3.68
N LEU A 193 -7.40 20.03 -2.70
CA LEU A 193 -6.05 19.48 -2.73
C LEU A 193 -5.98 18.22 -3.58
N TRP A 194 -7.05 17.43 -3.56
CA TRP A 194 -7.20 16.25 -4.39
C TRP A 194 -7.20 16.61 -5.88
N GLY A 195 -8.01 17.59 -6.29
CA GLY A 195 -8.07 18.04 -7.69
C GLY A 195 -6.77 18.65 -8.23
N LYS A 196 -5.81 18.98 -7.35
CA LYS A 196 -4.44 19.38 -7.75
C LYS A 196 -3.54 18.20 -8.11
N ARG A 197 -4.06 16.97 -8.17
CA ARG A 197 -3.34 15.74 -8.51
C ARG A 197 -3.85 15.13 -9.83
N PRO A 198 -3.71 15.83 -10.97
CA PRO A 198 -4.36 15.47 -12.25
C PRO A 198 -3.78 14.23 -12.94
N ILE A 199 -2.94 13.45 -12.25
CA ILE A 199 -2.33 12.23 -12.80
C ILE A 199 -2.76 10.98 -12.03
N ILE A 200 -3.52 11.13 -10.95
CA ILE A 200 -4.03 9.99 -10.19
C ILE A 200 -5.13 9.34 -11.03
N ARG A 201 -4.88 8.08 -11.42
CA ARG A 201 -5.79 7.26 -12.21
C ARG A 201 -6.49 6.20 -11.37
N PHE A 202 -5.86 5.80 -10.26
CA PHE A 202 -6.47 4.89 -9.29
C PHE A 202 -6.37 5.42 -7.88
N THR A 203 -7.47 5.31 -7.13
CA THR A 203 -7.48 5.58 -5.69
C THR A 203 -8.28 4.57 -4.92
N TYR A 204 -7.76 4.16 -3.76
CA TYR A 204 -8.51 3.42 -2.77
C TYR A 204 -8.45 4.10 -1.40
N VAL A 205 -9.60 4.35 -0.79
CA VAL A 205 -9.72 4.88 0.58
C VAL A 205 -10.39 3.84 1.48
N ASP A 206 -9.78 3.55 2.62
CA ASP A 206 -10.38 2.76 3.71
C ASP A 206 -10.44 3.62 4.96
N ASP A 207 -11.63 4.11 5.27
CA ASP A 207 -11.92 4.99 6.39
C ASP A 207 -13.03 4.46 7.29
N ARG A 208 -13.28 3.14 7.28
CA ARG A 208 -14.38 2.49 8.01
C ARG A 208 -14.40 2.73 9.52
N ASP A 209 -13.24 3.02 10.10
CA ASP A 209 -13.11 3.27 11.53
C ASP A 209 -13.46 4.73 11.90
N ILE A 210 -13.85 5.55 10.93
CA ILE A 210 -14.26 6.95 11.09
C ILE A 210 -15.48 7.25 10.22
N PRO A 211 -16.25 8.34 10.49
CA PRO A 211 -17.21 8.84 9.53
C PRO A 211 -16.53 9.08 8.18
N PRO A 212 -17.13 8.61 7.07
CA PRO A 212 -16.55 8.82 5.75
C PRO A 212 -16.27 10.30 5.52
N TRP A 213 -15.06 10.60 5.06
CA TRP A 213 -14.62 11.98 4.80
C TRP A 213 -14.55 12.29 3.32
N LEU A 214 -14.63 11.26 2.48
CA LEU A 214 -14.72 11.33 1.03
C LEU A 214 -15.62 10.21 0.53
N THR A 215 -16.53 10.54 -0.39
CA THR A 215 -17.28 9.57 -1.17
C THR A 215 -16.55 9.27 -2.48
N MET A 216 -16.85 8.12 -3.10
CA MET A 216 -16.31 7.81 -4.44
C MET A 216 -16.75 8.81 -5.50
N GLN A 217 -17.95 9.38 -5.37
CA GLN A 217 -18.46 10.41 -6.28
C GLN A 217 -17.65 11.70 -6.15
N GLU A 218 -17.42 12.21 -4.94
CA GLU A 218 -16.60 13.40 -4.71
C GLU A 218 -15.17 13.21 -5.22
N LEU A 219 -14.57 12.02 -5.02
CA LEU A 219 -13.25 11.70 -5.56
C LEU A 219 -13.21 11.75 -7.10
N ALA A 220 -14.26 11.27 -7.75
CA ALA A 220 -14.37 11.26 -9.21
C ALA A 220 -14.65 12.65 -9.80
N GLU A 221 -15.41 13.49 -9.09
CA GLU A 221 -15.71 14.88 -9.46
C GLU A 221 -14.46 15.76 -9.40
N GLU A 222 -13.61 15.56 -8.40
CA GLU A 222 -12.39 16.36 -8.24
C GLU A 222 -11.25 15.92 -9.16
N SER A 223 -11.30 14.71 -9.72
CA SER A 223 -10.19 14.14 -10.50
C SER A 223 -10.64 13.64 -11.86
N CYS A 224 -10.48 14.48 -12.89
CA CYS A 224 -10.77 14.12 -14.29
C CYS A 224 -9.86 13.02 -14.87
N SER A 225 -8.77 12.67 -14.20
CA SER A 225 -7.88 11.57 -14.59
C SER A 225 -8.22 10.24 -13.93
N LEU A 226 -9.16 10.23 -12.97
CA LEU A 226 -9.48 9.04 -12.19
C LEU A 226 -10.23 8.04 -13.09
N GLU A 227 -9.74 6.81 -13.19
CA GLU A 227 -10.33 5.76 -14.01
C GLU A 227 -10.94 4.66 -13.14
N LEU A 228 -10.42 4.47 -11.93
CA LEU A 228 -10.93 3.51 -10.97
C LEU A 228 -10.84 4.09 -9.56
N VAL A 229 -11.96 4.01 -8.83
CA VAL A 229 -12.05 4.41 -7.43
C VAL A 229 -12.52 3.24 -6.59
N GLY A 230 -11.93 3.11 -5.40
CA GLY A 230 -12.41 2.20 -4.39
C GLY A 230 -12.56 2.86 -3.03
N HIS A 231 -13.58 2.44 -2.29
CA HIS A 231 -13.88 2.96 -0.96
C HIS A 231 -14.47 1.87 -0.09
N ASN A 232 -13.86 1.62 1.06
CA ASN A 232 -14.38 0.72 2.10
C ASN A 232 -14.75 -0.69 1.62
N GLY A 233 -14.02 -1.20 0.61
CA GLY A 233 -14.24 -2.54 0.04
C GLY A 233 -15.12 -2.57 -1.21
N ARG A 234 -15.63 -1.42 -1.67
CA ARG A 234 -16.28 -1.25 -2.97
C ARG A 234 -15.32 -0.70 -3.99
N PHE A 235 -15.62 -0.94 -5.26
CA PHE A 235 -14.91 -0.39 -6.41
C PHE A 235 -15.92 0.06 -7.47
N ALA A 236 -15.57 1.10 -8.20
CA ALA A 236 -16.30 1.56 -9.36
C ALA A 236 -15.34 2.08 -10.44
N ASP A 237 -15.54 1.61 -11.67
CA ASP A 237 -14.92 2.23 -12.84
C ASP A 237 -15.51 3.65 -12.98
N VAL A 238 -14.67 4.62 -13.33
CA VAL A 238 -15.04 6.03 -13.48
C VAL A 238 -15.04 6.38 -14.96
N GLU A 239 -16.20 6.79 -15.48
CA GLU A 239 -16.35 7.24 -16.85
C GLU A 239 -16.72 8.73 -16.88
N HIS A 240 -15.96 9.54 -17.61
CA HIS A 240 -16.23 10.97 -17.76
C HIS A 240 -16.95 11.25 -19.07
N GLU A 241 -18.26 11.53 -19.00
CA GLU A 241 -19.07 12.01 -20.12
C GLU A 241 -19.33 13.50 -19.95
N GLU A 242 -18.97 14.34 -20.93
CA GLU A 242 -19.19 15.80 -20.89
C GLU A 242 -18.63 16.53 -19.63
N ASN A 243 -17.59 15.95 -18.99
CA ASN A 243 -17.01 16.36 -17.69
C ASN A 243 -17.85 16.03 -16.44
N GLU A 244 -18.90 15.23 -16.56
CA GLU A 244 -19.61 14.66 -15.43
C GLU A 244 -19.14 13.21 -15.22
N PRO A 245 -18.57 12.87 -14.04
CA PRO A 245 -18.18 11.50 -13.77
C PRO A 245 -19.40 10.62 -13.46
N SER A 246 -19.43 9.45 -14.07
CA SER A 246 -20.36 8.37 -13.75
C SER A 246 -19.59 7.17 -13.17
N LEU A 247 -20.22 6.46 -12.24
CA LEU A 247 -19.61 5.34 -11.52
C LEU A 247 -20.26 4.01 -11.95
N CYS A 248 -19.46 3.12 -12.52
CA CYS A 248 -19.86 1.75 -12.83
C CYS A 248 -19.36 0.80 -11.74
N TYR A 249 -20.23 0.45 -10.80
CA TYR A 249 -19.86 -0.36 -9.64
C TYR A 249 -19.49 -1.79 -10.02
N TRP A 250 -18.40 -2.28 -9.42
CA TRP A 250 -18.01 -3.68 -9.55
C TRP A 250 -18.96 -4.59 -8.76
N SER A 251 -19.26 -5.76 -9.33
CA SER A 251 -19.98 -6.79 -8.59
C SER A 251 -19.13 -7.33 -7.43
N ARG A 252 -19.79 -7.87 -6.39
CA ARG A 252 -19.10 -8.49 -5.25
C ARG A 252 -18.10 -9.57 -5.69
N SER A 253 -18.49 -10.41 -6.65
CA SER A 253 -17.62 -11.46 -7.20
C SER A 253 -16.39 -10.87 -7.90
N LYS A 254 -16.56 -9.78 -8.67
CA LYS A 254 -15.42 -9.08 -9.31
C LYS A 254 -14.46 -8.53 -8.26
N VAL A 255 -14.97 -7.96 -7.16
CA VAL A 255 -14.11 -7.44 -6.09
C VAL A 255 -13.35 -8.54 -5.35
N GLU A 256 -14.02 -9.65 -5.01
CA GLU A 256 -13.43 -10.79 -4.27
C GLU A 256 -12.33 -11.49 -5.11
N PHE A 257 -12.61 -11.71 -6.39
CA PHE A 257 -11.74 -12.46 -7.31
C PHE A 257 -10.99 -11.58 -8.31
N ARG A 258 -10.83 -10.30 -7.99
CA ARG A 258 -10.18 -9.29 -8.85
C ARG A 258 -8.81 -9.75 -9.36
N THR A 259 -8.61 -9.60 -10.65
CA THR A 259 -7.39 -9.91 -11.40
C THR A 259 -6.72 -8.65 -11.94
N VAL A 260 -5.54 -8.79 -12.54
CA VAL A 260 -4.89 -7.66 -13.24
C VAL A 260 -5.78 -7.12 -14.35
N GLU A 261 -6.49 -8.01 -15.06
CA GLU A 261 -7.42 -7.68 -16.13
C GLU A 261 -8.62 -6.87 -15.61
N ASP A 262 -9.15 -7.22 -14.43
CA ASP A 262 -10.27 -6.49 -13.82
C ASP A 262 -9.89 -5.05 -13.45
N PHE A 263 -8.66 -4.86 -12.96
CA PHE A 263 -8.10 -3.53 -12.70
C PHE A 263 -7.70 -2.80 -13.99
N GLY A 264 -7.41 -3.51 -15.08
CA GLY A 264 -6.82 -2.93 -16.30
C GLY A 264 -5.37 -2.45 -16.14
N CYS A 265 -4.77 -2.65 -14.97
CA CYS A 265 -3.43 -2.15 -14.63
C CYS A 265 -2.76 -3.02 -13.55
N GLU A 266 -1.56 -3.52 -13.83
CA GLU A 266 -0.76 -4.34 -12.90
C GLU A 266 -0.46 -3.59 -11.59
N ASP A 267 -0.28 -2.27 -11.67
CA ASP A 267 0.10 -1.47 -10.50
C ASP A 267 -1.04 -1.32 -9.50
N TRP A 268 -2.28 -1.28 -9.98
CA TRP A 268 -3.46 -1.15 -9.12
C TRP A 268 -3.77 -2.49 -8.45
N GLU A 269 -3.66 -3.58 -9.22
CA GLU A 269 -3.73 -4.93 -8.65
C GLU A 269 -2.61 -5.15 -7.63
N TRP A 270 -1.36 -4.82 -7.98
CA TRP A 270 -0.22 -4.93 -7.06
C TRP A 270 -0.50 -4.15 -5.80
N LEU A 271 -0.98 -2.91 -5.90
CA LEU A 271 -1.26 -2.05 -4.75
C LEU A 271 -2.32 -2.65 -3.84
N MET A 272 -3.39 -3.22 -4.40
CA MET A 272 -4.48 -3.85 -3.64
C MET A 272 -4.23 -5.31 -3.26
N ARG A 273 -3.18 -5.93 -3.78
CA ARG A 273 -2.75 -7.28 -3.41
C ARG A 273 -2.36 -7.29 -1.92
N CYS A 274 -2.77 -8.36 -1.22
CA CYS A 274 -2.55 -8.59 0.21
C CYS A 274 -3.43 -7.75 1.15
N HIS A 275 -4.25 -6.83 0.63
CA HIS A 275 -5.22 -6.09 1.43
C HIS A 275 -6.54 -6.85 1.53
N ARG A 276 -7.00 -7.08 2.75
CA ARG A 276 -8.32 -7.65 3.01
C ARG A 276 -9.39 -6.58 2.89
N LEU A 277 -10.33 -6.81 2.00
CA LEU A 277 -11.51 -5.97 1.84
C LEU A 277 -12.61 -6.56 2.73
N CYS A 278 -12.85 -5.99 3.92
CA CYS A 278 -14.00 -6.42 4.72
C CYS A 278 -15.32 -5.93 4.09
N TYR A 279 -16.33 -6.81 3.98
CA TYR A 279 -17.66 -6.48 3.47
C TYR A 279 -18.69 -6.26 4.60
N ASP A 280 -18.27 -6.41 5.85
CA ASP A 280 -19.17 -6.64 6.99
C ASP A 280 -19.65 -5.34 7.65
N SER A 281 -20.08 -4.34 6.88
CA SER A 281 -20.89 -3.26 7.46
C SER A 281 -22.37 -3.65 7.40
N PRO A 282 -23.00 -4.05 8.53
CA PRO A 282 -24.41 -4.45 8.56
C PRO A 282 -25.37 -3.31 8.22
N ASP A 283 -24.90 -2.06 8.23
CA ASP A 283 -25.70 -0.87 7.92
C ASP A 283 -25.86 -0.63 6.42
N ILE A 284 -25.25 -1.48 5.60
CA ILE A 284 -25.45 -1.46 4.16
C ILE A 284 -26.31 -2.67 3.76
N GLN A 285 -27.60 -2.58 4.06
CA GLN A 285 -28.62 -3.32 3.29
C GLN A 285 -28.60 -2.76 1.86
N GLU A 286 -27.75 -3.32 0.98
CA GLU A 286 -27.75 -2.95 -0.43
C GLU A 286 -28.97 -3.58 -1.12
N ASP A 287 -29.89 -2.69 -1.52
CA ASP A 287 -30.49 -2.73 -2.86
C ASP A 287 -29.36 -2.72 -3.90
N PHE A 288 -28.63 -3.82 -4.04
CA PHE A 288 -28.00 -4.09 -5.32
C PHE A 288 -29.17 -4.26 -6.29
N PRO A 289 -29.29 -3.47 -7.35
CA PRO A 289 -30.26 -3.78 -8.38
C PRO A 289 -29.96 -5.21 -8.84
N GLU A 290 -30.90 -6.13 -8.59
CA GLU A 290 -30.84 -7.47 -9.14
C GLU A 290 -30.67 -7.29 -10.65
N LEU A 291 -29.50 -7.67 -11.17
CA LEU A 291 -29.27 -7.67 -12.61
C LEU A 291 -30.33 -8.63 -13.23
N PRO A 292 -31.07 -8.19 -14.26
CA PRO A 292 -32.16 -8.97 -14.86
C PRO A 292 -31.70 -10.28 -15.51
#